data_AF-A0A3B0X4H2-F1
#
_entry.id   AF-A0A3B0X4H2-F1
#
_cell.length_a   1.000
_cell.length_b   1.000
_cell.length_c   1.000
_cell.angle_alpha   90.00
_cell.angle_beta   90.00
_cell.angle_gamma   90.00
#
_symmetry.space_group_name_H-M   'P 1'
#
loop_
_entity.id
_entity.type
_entity.pdbx_description
1 polymer ?
#
loop_
_entity_poly.entity_id
_entity_poly.type
_entity_poly.pdbx_seq_one_letter_code
_entity_poly.pdbx_strand_id
1 'polypeptide(L)'
;MENRTYVIGRHGQIQLFDKTTSARHAELTVQGDQLYLTDLDSTNGTFLMELGKRKRFTEGYINLDQTLSFGRHICSVRELVARAAMATVNFQL
;
A
#
# COMPACT_ATOMS: atom_id res chain seq x y z
N MET A 1 8.83 20.00 -2.42
CA MET A 1 8.54 18.80 -1.61
C MET A 1 8.73 17.60 -2.53
N GLU A 2 9.62 16.68 -2.17
CA GLU A 2 9.85 15.49 -3.01
C GLU A 2 8.63 14.57 -2.95
N ASN A 3 8.15 14.16 -4.12
CA ASN A 3 7.14 13.13 -4.23
C ASN A 3 7.84 11.77 -4.32
N ARG A 4 7.47 10.82 -3.47
CA ARG A 4 8.06 9.46 -3.47
C ARG A 4 6.97 8.42 -3.66
N THR A 5 7.20 7.52 -4.60
CA THR A 5 6.28 6.42 -4.91
C THR A 5 6.93 5.08 -4.59
N TYR A 6 6.15 4.21 -3.95
CA TYR A 6 6.56 2.87 -3.55
C TYR A 6 5.58 1.84 -4.10
N VAL A 7 6.10 0.86 -4.83
CA VAL A 7 5.31 -0.28 -5.25
C VAL A 7 5.11 -1.23 -4.06
N ILE A 8 3.85 -1.52 -3.77
CA ILE A 8 3.40 -2.52 -2.80
C ILE A 8 3.10 -3.82 -3.57
N GLY A 9 3.57 -4.96 -3.07
CA GLY A 9 3.25 -6.27 -3.64
C GLY A 9 4.22 -7.36 -3.24
N ARG A 10 4.06 -8.58 -3.74
CA ARG A 10 4.99 -9.69 -3.43
C ARG A 10 6.44 -9.42 -3.86
N HIS A 11 6.62 -8.57 -4.88
CA HIS A 11 7.93 -8.20 -5.42
C HIS A 11 8.12 -6.67 -5.45
N GLY A 12 7.35 -5.94 -4.63
CA GLY A 12 7.43 -4.49 -4.50
C GLY A 12 8.55 -4.04 -3.56
N GLN A 13 8.78 -2.72 -3.50
CA GLN A 13 9.62 -2.09 -2.47
C GLN A 13 9.02 -2.28 -1.07
N ILE A 14 7.68 -2.27 -0.99
CA ILE A 14 6.92 -2.66 0.20
C ILE A 14 6.41 -4.08 -0.03
N GLN A 15 7.12 -5.06 0.51
CA GLN A 15 6.80 -6.47 0.30
C GLN A 15 5.64 -6.93 1.17
N LEU A 16 4.63 -7.56 0.56
CA LEU A 16 3.55 -8.25 1.26
C LEU A 16 3.60 -9.75 0.92
N PHE A 17 3.85 -10.59 1.92
CA PHE A 17 4.00 -12.04 1.75
C PHE A 17 2.64 -12.77 1.82
N ASP A 18 1.79 -12.57 0.82
CA ASP A 18 0.55 -13.33 0.64
C ASP A 18 0.37 -13.74 -0.83
N LYS A 19 0.03 -15.01 -1.07
CA LYS A 19 -0.14 -15.58 -2.41
C LYS A 19 -1.20 -14.91 -3.27
N THR A 20 -2.15 -14.21 -2.65
CA THR A 20 -3.24 -13.47 -3.33
C THR A 20 -2.85 -12.02 -3.62
N THR A 21 -1.72 -11.55 -3.11
CA THR A 21 -1.18 -10.25 -3.49
C THR A 21 -0.42 -10.40 -4.83
N SER A 22 -0.78 -9.62 -5.85
CA SER A 22 0.02 -9.46 -7.08
C SER A 22 1.49 -9.07 -6.81
N ALA A 23 2.36 -9.34 -7.78
CA ALA A 23 3.78 -8.97 -7.71
C ALA A 23 3.97 -7.45 -7.57
N ARG A 24 3.26 -6.69 -8.41
CA ARG A 24 3.00 -5.26 -8.30
C ARG A 24 1.49 -5.12 -8.08
N HIS A 25 1.08 -4.74 -6.88
CA HIS A 25 -0.33 -4.78 -6.49
C HIS A 25 -0.94 -3.39 -6.41
N ALA A 26 -0.22 -2.47 -5.77
CA ALA A 26 -0.63 -1.10 -5.60
C ALA A 26 0.60 -0.20 -5.54
N GLU A 27 0.41 1.10 -5.70
CA GLU A 27 1.41 2.13 -5.48
C GLU A 27 0.97 3.05 -4.35
N LEU A 28 1.87 3.28 -3.39
CA LEU A 28 1.75 4.30 -2.36
C LEU A 28 2.60 5.50 -2.76
N THR A 29 1.96 6.63 -2.94
CA THR A 29 2.58 7.92 -3.18
C THR A 29 2.55 8.74 -1.90
N VAL A 30 3.72 9.22 -1.49
CA VAL A 30 3.95 10.04 -0.29
C VAL A 30 4.42 11.43 -0.74
N GLN A 31 3.61 12.44 -0.47
CA GLN A 31 3.87 13.83 -0.82
C GLN A 31 3.68 14.71 0.43
N GLY A 32 4.79 14.99 1.13
CA GLY A 32 4.71 15.63 2.45
C GLY A 32 3.90 14.76 3.41
N ASP A 33 2.82 15.32 3.96
CA ASP A 33 1.91 14.62 4.88
C ASP A 33 0.73 13.91 4.16
N GLN A 34 0.69 13.97 2.83
CA GLN A 34 -0.37 13.36 2.05
C GLN A 34 0.04 11.97 1.56
N LEU A 35 -0.89 11.02 1.71
CA LEU A 35 -0.76 9.65 1.24
C LEU A 35 -1.83 9.39 0.18
N TYR A 36 -1.41 8.96 -1.00
CA TYR A 36 -2.30 8.57 -2.09
C TYR A 36 -1.99 7.14 -2.50
N LEU A 37 -3.02 6.32 -2.65
CA LEU A 37 -2.89 4.91 -3.03
C LEU A 37 -3.58 4.68 -4.37
N THR A 38 -2.95 3.88 -5.22
CA THR A 38 -3.52 3.43 -6.50
C THR A 38 -3.37 1.92 -6.61
N ASP A 39 -4.45 1.18 -6.83
CA ASP A 39 -4.43 -0.23 -7.23
C ASP A 39 -3.91 -0.35 -8.66
N LEU A 40 -2.94 -1.24 -8.89
CA LEU A 40 -2.29 -1.43 -10.19
C LEU A 40 -2.92 -2.57 -10.99
N ASP A 41 -4.25 -2.54 -11.11
CA ASP A 41 -5.05 -3.61 -11.72
C ASP A 41 -4.72 -5.00 -11.12
N SER A 42 -4.76 -5.04 -9.79
CA SER A 42 -4.37 -6.25 -9.07
C SER A 42 -5.41 -7.37 -9.23
N THR A 43 -4.94 -8.62 -9.35
CA THR A 43 -5.80 -9.78 -9.62
C THR A 43 -6.91 -9.98 -8.59
N ASN A 44 -6.61 -9.71 -7.31
CA ASN A 44 -7.56 -9.91 -6.22
C ASN A 44 -8.10 -8.59 -5.65
N GLY A 45 -7.65 -7.44 -6.15
CA GLY A 45 -8.08 -6.11 -5.75
C GLY A 45 -7.52 -5.59 -4.43
N THR A 46 -7.52 -4.26 -4.34
CA THR A 46 -7.33 -3.49 -3.10
C THR A 46 -8.67 -3.04 -2.51
N PHE A 47 -8.79 -3.04 -1.18
CA PHE A 47 -10.02 -2.65 -0.49
C PHE A 47 -9.73 -1.92 0.81
N LEU A 48 -10.59 -0.94 1.13
CA LEU A 48 -10.69 -0.34 2.45
C LEU A 48 -11.50 -1.25 3.39
N MET A 49 -10.97 -1.45 4.59
CA MET A 49 -11.65 -2.18 5.66
C MET A 49 -12.44 -1.20 6.52
N GLU A 50 -13.77 -1.30 6.50
CA GLU A 50 -14.66 -0.40 7.25
C GLU A 50 -15.80 -1.21 7.88
N LEU A 51 -15.92 -1.14 9.22
CA LEU A 51 -16.96 -1.83 9.99
C LEU A 51 -17.08 -3.34 9.64
N GLY A 52 -15.93 -4.01 9.48
CA GLY A 52 -15.86 -5.43 9.13
C GLY A 52 -16.16 -5.75 7.66
N LYS A 53 -16.43 -4.74 6.82
CA LYS A 53 -16.69 -4.90 5.38
C LYS A 53 -15.49 -4.49 4.54
N ARG A 54 -15.42 -5.04 3.33
CA ARG A 54 -14.42 -4.70 2.31
C ARG A 54 -15.07 -3.81 1.27
N LYS A 55 -14.68 -2.53 1.22
CA LYS A 55 -15.10 -1.59 0.18
C LYS A 55 -14.00 -1.49 -0.87
N ARG A 56 -14.33 -1.76 -2.14
CA ARG A 56 -13.35 -1.69 -3.23
C ARG A 56 -12.68 -0.33 -3.25
N PHE A 57 -11.36 -0.33 -3.38
CA PHE A 57 -10.53 0.86 -3.41
C PHE A 57 -9.63 0.78 -4.65
N THR A 58 -9.96 1.56 -5.67
CA THR A 58 -9.16 1.62 -6.90
C THR A 58 -8.07 2.68 -6.77
N GLU A 59 -8.41 3.87 -6.27
CA GLU A 59 -7.44 4.91 -5.95
C GLU A 59 -8.02 5.95 -5.00
N GLY A 60 -7.15 6.73 -4.37
CA GLY A 60 -7.54 7.90 -3.59
C GLY A 60 -6.60 8.20 -2.42
N TYR A 61 -6.93 9.26 -1.69
CA TYR A 61 -6.26 9.61 -0.46
C TYR A 61 -6.59 8.61 0.66
N ILE A 62 -5.56 8.24 1.42
CA ILE A 62 -5.67 7.40 2.60
C ILE A 62 -5.12 8.14 3.82
N ASN A 63 -5.54 7.74 5.02
CA ASN A 63 -5.04 8.29 6.28
C ASN A 63 -4.48 7.18 7.17
N LEU A 64 -3.67 7.57 8.16
CA LEU A 64 -2.91 6.65 9.00
C LEU A 64 -3.79 5.69 9.83
N ASP A 65 -5.04 6.04 10.10
CA ASP A 65 -5.94 5.24 10.94
C ASP A 65 -6.77 4.22 10.14
N GLN A 66 -6.64 4.23 8.81
CA GLN A 66 -7.28 3.25 7.96
C GLN A 66 -6.55 1.92 7.94
N THR A 67 -7.34 0.88 7.66
CA THR A 67 -6.86 -0.48 7.38
C THR A 67 -7.24 -0.84 5.95
N LEU A 68 -6.29 -1.40 5.22
CA LEU A 68 -6.45 -1.80 3.84
C LEU A 68 -6.27 -3.32 3.71
N SER A 69 -6.79 -3.86 2.62
CA SER A 69 -6.48 -5.21 2.19
C SER A 69 -5.97 -5.22 0.75
N PHE A 70 -4.93 -6.02 0.49
CA PHE A 70 -4.32 -6.26 -0.82
C PHE A 70 -4.43 -7.75 -1.13
N GLY A 71 -5.46 -8.14 -1.88
CA GLY A 71 -5.90 -9.54 -1.88
C GLY A 71 -6.41 -9.93 -0.49
N ARG A 72 -5.86 -10.95 0.17
CA ARG A 72 -6.24 -11.34 1.53
C ARG A 72 -5.31 -10.78 2.61
N HIS A 73 -4.23 -10.11 2.23
CA HIS A 73 -3.33 -9.49 3.18
C HIS A 73 -3.97 -8.21 3.74
N ILE A 74 -4.25 -8.18 5.04
CA ILE A 74 -4.80 -7.00 5.74
C ILE A 74 -3.68 -6.33 6.51
N CYS A 75 -3.54 -5.01 6.37
CA CYS A 75 -2.54 -4.22 7.09
C CYS A 75 -3.03 -2.79 7.33
N SER A 76 -2.45 -2.12 8.31
CA SER A 76 -2.74 -0.70 8.58
C SER A 76 -1.96 0.22 7.65
N VAL A 77 -2.47 1.42 7.40
CA VAL A 77 -1.72 2.43 6.64
C VAL A 77 -0.43 2.84 7.36
N ARG A 78 -0.44 2.90 8.70
CA ARG A 78 0.78 3.12 9.51
C ARG A 78 1.88 2.09 9.20
N GLU A 79 1.50 0.81 9.08
CA GLU A 79 2.44 -0.25 8.74
C GLU A 79 3.03 -0.08 7.34
N LEU A 80 2.22 0.29 6.34
CA LEU A 80 2.70 0.57 4.98
C LEU A 80 3.70 1.73 4.97
N VAL A 81 3.39 2.82 5.67
CA VAL A 81 4.29 3.99 5.77
C VAL A 81 5.60 3.63 6.47
N ALA A 82 5.54 2.85 7.55
CA ALA A 82 6.74 2.37 8.22
C ALA A 82 7.63 1.53 7.28
N ARG A 83 7.03 0.62 6.51
CA ARG A 83 7.75 -0.17 5.51
C ARG A 83 8.32 0.69 4.37
N ALA A 84 7.58 1.71 3.93
CA ALA A 84 8.06 2.65 2.92
C ALA A 84 9.34 3.38 3.39
N ALA A 85 9.34 3.86 4.63
CA ALA A 85 10.50 4.52 5.23
C ALA A 85 11.72 3.59 5.30
N MET A 86 11.53 2.32 5.72
CA MET A 86 12.61 1.32 5.73
C MET A 86 13.14 1.02 4.32
N ALA A 87 12.25 0.96 3.31
CA ALA A 87 12.65 0.73 1.93
C ALA A 87 13.58 1.84 1.46
N THR A 88 13.31 3.11 1.76
CA THR A 88 14.19 4.24 1.41
C THR A 88 15.59 4.09 2.00
N VAL A 89 15.70 3.70 3.27
CA VAL A 89 16.99 3.56 3.98
C VAL A 89 17.87 2.50 3.33
N ASN A 90 17.28 1.39 2.89
CA ASN A 90 18.01 0.28 2.30
C ASN A 90 18.54 0.53 0.88
N PHE A 91 18.10 1.61 0.21
CA PHE A 91 18.61 2.01 -1.13
C PHE A 91 19.72 3.07 -1.07
N GLN A 92 20.19 3.45 0.12
CA GLN A 92 21.31 4.40 0.30
C GLN A 92 22.65 3.73 0.66
N LEU A 93 22.79 2.41 0.44
CA LEU A 93 24.03 1.64 0.61
C LEU A 93 24.62 1.20 -0.73
#